data_AF-A0A7W0L4Q2-F1
#
_entry.id   AF-A0A7W0L4Q2-F1
#
_cell.length_a   1.000
_cell.length_b   1.000
_cell.length_c   1.000
_cell.angle_alpha   90.00
_cell.angle_beta   90.00
_cell.angle_gamma   90.00
#
_symmetry.space_group_name_H-M   'P 1'
#
loop_
_entity.id
_entity.type
_entity.pdbx_description
1 polymer ?
#
loop_
_entity_poly.entity_id
_entity_poly.type
_entity_poly.pdbx_seq_one_letter_code
_entity_poly.pdbx_strand_id
1 'polypeptide(L)'
;AYRIAHGLGLPDDRLELPIAALSGGERRRVELGRILFAGSDVLVLDEPTNHLDTDAKAWLMKFLAGYKGALLVVSHDLALLDRAITRILHLDESVIVEYRGTYSQYKESRKKDEARLGKIATRQASEIKRLSTLADSMRGQTQRRARTAKMLDSRVNRMRSDQISAPRSERSIAVRFPEPPHCGKVALTVESLTKGYGGPPVFEDVEFDLGRGERLFIMGLNGAGKTSLLRILAGQTEPDAGAIRTGVGVSMGYYAQEHEGVTPGHEVLWHMRNMSGAPDQQLRALVGMFGLSGDIAFQDAGTLSGGEKTKLALAQLVAGKHNVLLLDEPTNNLDPPSLTAIADALSRWPGAMIVVSHDVEFVKTLAPDRVLNMPEGTLDYWSNDLLDLVAMA
;
A
#
# COMPACT_ATOMS: atom_id res chain seq x y z
N ALA A 1 20.79 -8.20 24.42
CA ALA A 1 19.51 -8.88 24.13
C ALA A 1 18.32 -8.06 24.62
N TYR A 2 18.07 -7.96 25.93
CA TYR A 2 16.88 -7.26 26.49
C TYR A 2 16.65 -5.84 25.98
N ARG A 3 17.70 -5.00 25.89
CA ARG A 3 17.58 -3.63 25.37
C ARG A 3 17.08 -3.55 23.91
N ILE A 4 17.46 -4.53 23.08
CA ILE A 4 17.03 -4.57 21.68
C ILE A 4 15.59 -5.06 21.59
N ALA A 5 15.24 -6.10 22.35
CA ALA A 5 13.88 -6.64 22.35
C ALA A 5 12.87 -5.61 22.87
N HIS A 6 13.14 -4.98 24.01
CA HIS A 6 12.30 -3.89 24.55
C HIS A 6 12.26 -2.70 23.59
N GLY A 7 13.38 -2.37 22.94
CA GLY A 7 13.45 -1.32 21.93
C GLY A 7 12.57 -1.57 20.71
N LEU A 8 12.37 -2.83 20.34
CA LEU A 8 11.46 -3.25 19.29
C LEU A 8 10.02 -3.46 19.79
N GLY A 9 9.71 -3.07 21.02
CA GLY A 9 8.38 -3.20 21.62
C GLY A 9 7.97 -4.63 21.94
N LEU A 10 8.93 -5.53 22.22
CA LEU A 10 8.64 -6.86 22.76
C LEU A 10 8.69 -6.79 24.30
N PRO A 11 7.55 -6.97 24.99
CA PRO A 11 7.52 -6.99 26.46
C PRO A 11 8.14 -8.27 27.03
N ASP A 12 8.60 -8.20 28.28
CA ASP A 12 9.42 -9.23 28.90
C ASP A 12 8.72 -10.59 29.01
N ASP A 13 7.39 -10.59 29.21
CA ASP A 13 6.54 -11.79 29.27
C ASP A 13 6.52 -12.59 27.96
N ARG A 14 6.74 -11.91 26.82
CA ARG A 14 6.81 -12.55 25.49
C ARG A 14 8.15 -13.21 25.22
N LEU A 15 9.22 -12.80 25.90
CA LEU A 15 10.58 -13.30 25.64
C LEU A 15 10.77 -14.75 26.06
N GLU A 16 9.96 -15.24 26.99
CA GLU A 16 10.00 -16.63 27.46
C GLU A 16 9.05 -17.56 26.68
N LEU A 17 8.22 -17.02 25.79
CA LEU A 17 7.29 -17.81 24.99
C LEU A 17 8.00 -18.53 23.83
N PRO A 18 7.56 -19.74 23.47
CA PRO A 18 7.99 -20.38 22.23
C PRO A 18 7.65 -19.50 21.01
N ILE A 19 8.55 -19.45 20.02
CA ILE A 19 8.36 -18.65 18.80
C ILE A 19 7.03 -18.95 18.09
N ALA A 20 6.55 -20.20 18.17
CA ALA A 20 5.28 -20.62 17.57
C ALA A 20 4.04 -19.98 18.21
N ALA A 21 4.15 -19.48 19.45
CA ALA A 21 3.05 -18.82 20.17
C ALA A 21 3.00 -17.30 19.92
N LEU A 22 4.02 -16.75 19.25
CA LEU A 22 4.09 -15.32 18.92
C LEU A 22 3.28 -15.02 17.65
N SER A 23 2.65 -13.85 17.61
CA SER A 23 2.00 -13.32 16.41
C SER A 23 2.99 -13.11 15.26
N GLY A 24 2.50 -12.91 14.03
CA GLY A 24 3.35 -12.61 12.86
C GLY A 24 4.27 -11.41 13.09
N GLY A 25 3.72 -10.31 13.59
CA GLY A 25 4.47 -9.09 13.92
C GLY A 25 5.51 -9.30 15.02
N GLU A 26 5.16 -10.03 16.09
CA GLU A 26 6.11 -10.35 17.17
C GLU A 26 7.25 -11.25 16.68
N ARG A 27 6.96 -12.26 15.85
CA ARG A 27 7.99 -13.11 15.24
C ARG A 27 8.96 -12.29 14.38
N ARG A 28 8.44 -11.34 13.61
CA ARG A 28 9.26 -10.45 12.79
C ARG A 28 10.13 -9.52 13.64
N ARG A 29 9.61 -9.00 14.76
CA ARG A 29 10.38 -8.23 15.75
C ARG A 29 11.51 -9.05 16.36
N VAL A 30 11.26 -10.32 16.71
CA VAL A 30 12.29 -11.24 17.22
C VAL A 30 13.37 -11.48 16.15
N GLU A 31 12.98 -11.71 14.90
CA GLU A 31 13.91 -11.88 13.78
C GLU A 31 14.80 -10.65 13.59
N LEU A 32 14.20 -9.46 13.53
CA LEU A 32 14.93 -8.20 13.46
C LEU A 32 15.88 -8.04 14.65
N GLY A 33 15.41 -8.34 15.86
CA GLY A 33 16.23 -8.30 17.07
C GLY A 33 17.46 -9.22 16.99
N ARG A 34 17.31 -10.42 16.42
CA ARG A 34 18.44 -11.34 16.18
C ARG A 34 19.45 -10.76 15.19
N ILE A 35 18.98 -10.16 14.10
CA ILE A 35 19.84 -9.54 13.08
C ILE A 35 20.61 -8.37 13.69
N LEU A 36 19.94 -7.47 14.42
CA LEU A 36 20.58 -6.32 15.06
C LEU A 36 21.58 -6.73 16.15
N PHE A 37 21.32 -7.85 16.84
CA PHE A 37 22.21 -8.38 17.87
C PHE A 37 23.46 -9.05 17.30
N ALA A 38 23.42 -9.56 16.05
CA ALA A 38 24.52 -10.28 15.44
C ALA A 38 25.79 -9.44 15.26
N GLY A 39 25.68 -8.10 15.23
CA GLY A 39 26.82 -7.20 15.21
C GLY A 39 27.62 -7.21 13.88
N SER A 40 26.94 -7.41 12.75
CA SER A 40 27.54 -7.52 11.43
C SER A 40 28.25 -6.23 10.96
N ASP A 41 29.33 -6.32 10.18
CA ASP A 41 29.95 -5.11 9.61
C ASP A 41 29.08 -4.41 8.55
N VAL A 42 28.21 -5.19 7.89
CA VAL A 42 27.26 -4.73 6.88
C VAL A 42 25.86 -5.21 7.25
N LEU A 43 24.91 -4.28 7.26
CA LEU A 43 23.52 -4.55 7.54
C LEU A 43 22.67 -4.20 6.31
N VAL A 44 21.94 -5.18 5.78
CA VAL A 44 21.01 -5.02 4.67
C VAL A 44 19.61 -5.29 5.19
N LEU A 45 18.74 -4.28 5.15
CA LEU A 45 17.39 -4.37 5.66
C LEU A 45 16.39 -3.98 4.58
N ASP A 46 15.43 -4.87 4.34
CA ASP A 46 14.31 -4.64 3.45
C ASP A 46 13.07 -4.32 4.28
N GLU A 47 12.59 -3.08 4.18
CA GLU A 47 11.47 -2.49 4.91
C GLU A 47 11.41 -2.89 6.41
N PRO A 48 12.46 -2.59 7.20
CA PRO A 48 12.57 -3.08 8.59
C PRO A 48 11.59 -2.41 9.56
N THR A 49 10.93 -1.34 9.13
CA THR A 49 9.92 -0.61 9.90
C THR A 49 8.53 -1.22 9.81
N ASN A 50 8.33 -2.20 8.90
CA ASN A 50 7.04 -2.85 8.77
C ASN A 50 6.72 -3.65 10.04
N HIS A 51 5.45 -3.63 10.45
CA HIS A 51 4.95 -4.30 11.67
C HIS A 51 5.53 -3.77 13.00
N LEU A 52 6.20 -2.61 12.96
CA LEU A 52 6.60 -1.86 14.15
C LEU A 52 5.58 -0.76 14.45
N ASP A 53 5.26 -0.58 15.73
CA ASP A 53 4.58 0.63 16.21
C ASP A 53 5.52 1.84 16.17
N THR A 54 4.99 3.03 16.43
CA THR A 54 5.72 4.28 16.27
C THR A 54 6.90 4.41 17.24
N ASP A 55 6.76 3.90 18.47
CA ASP A 55 7.86 3.89 19.44
C ASP A 55 8.99 2.94 19.00
N ALA A 56 8.65 1.74 18.55
CA ALA A 56 9.61 0.78 18.03
C ALA A 56 10.27 1.27 16.73
N LYS A 57 9.51 1.93 15.85
CA LYS A 57 10.04 2.61 14.65
C LYS A 57 11.05 3.67 15.05
N ALA A 58 10.68 4.60 15.94
CA ALA A 58 11.56 5.67 16.39
C ALA A 58 12.83 5.12 17.05
N TRP A 59 12.71 4.08 17.87
CA TRP A 59 13.84 3.39 18.48
C TRP A 59 14.75 2.74 17.43
N LEU A 60 14.18 1.99 16.49
CA LEU A 60 14.93 1.34 15.42
C LEU A 60 15.69 2.37 14.59
N MET A 61 15.04 3.45 14.18
CA MET A 61 15.67 4.51 13.38
C MET A 61 16.83 5.15 14.15
N LYS A 62 16.66 5.39 15.46
CA LYS A 62 17.74 5.88 16.32
C LYS A 62 18.88 4.88 16.47
N PHE A 63 18.58 3.58 16.56
CA PHE A 63 19.58 2.52 16.61
C PHE A 63 20.39 2.46 15.31
N LEU A 64 19.72 2.47 14.17
CA LEU A 64 20.32 2.46 12.84
C LEU A 64 21.17 3.71 12.57
N ALA A 65 20.73 4.88 13.03
CA ALA A 65 21.49 6.12 12.93
C ALA A 65 22.83 6.08 13.71
N GLY A 66 22.90 5.29 14.79
CA GLY A 66 24.11 5.07 15.57
C GLY A 66 24.96 3.88 15.12
N TYR A 67 24.58 3.20 14.03
CA TYR A 67 25.28 2.01 13.56
C TYR A 67 26.66 2.36 13.02
N LYS A 68 27.69 1.64 13.48
CA LYS A 68 29.08 1.92 13.09
C LYS A 68 29.49 1.25 11.78
N GLY A 69 28.75 0.24 11.34
CA GLY A 69 29.01 -0.50 10.10
C GLY A 69 28.37 0.16 8.87
N ALA A 70 28.47 -0.50 7.72
CA ALA A 70 27.75 -0.10 6.53
C ALA A 70 26.27 -0.51 6.64
N LEU A 71 25.38 0.42 6.29
CA LEU A 71 23.94 0.22 6.36
C LEU A 71 23.31 0.44 4.97
N LEU A 72 22.59 -0.56 4.48
CA LEU A 72 21.73 -0.48 3.29
C LEU A 72 20.30 -0.75 3.73
N VAL A 73 19.43 0.25 3.61
CA VAL A 73 18.03 0.14 4.02
C VAL A 73 17.14 0.49 2.83
N VAL A 74 16.18 -0.39 2.54
CA VAL A 74 15.03 -0.09 1.70
C VAL A 74 13.89 0.30 2.65
N SER A 75 13.31 1.48 2.46
CA SER A 75 12.19 1.95 3.29
C SER A 75 11.41 3.05 2.56
N HIS A 76 10.11 3.12 2.83
CA HIS A 76 9.25 4.20 2.43
C HIS A 76 9.29 5.41 3.38
N ASP A 77 9.85 5.26 4.59
CA ASP A 77 9.91 6.30 5.63
C ASP A 77 11.35 6.75 5.93
N LEU A 78 12.06 7.15 4.88
CA LEU A 78 13.45 7.63 4.99
C LEU A 78 13.57 8.98 5.71
N ALA A 79 12.46 9.68 5.96
CA ALA A 79 12.46 10.98 6.63
C ALA A 79 13.00 10.87 8.06
N LEU A 80 12.68 9.79 8.77
CA LEU A 80 13.18 9.53 10.12
C LEU A 80 14.69 9.25 10.17
N LEU A 81 15.29 8.83 9.05
CA LEU A 81 16.72 8.58 8.92
C LEU A 81 17.48 9.72 8.22
N ASP A 82 16.84 10.84 7.91
CA ASP A 82 17.41 11.89 7.05
C ASP A 82 18.83 12.29 7.45
N ARG A 83 19.07 12.49 8.75
CA ARG A 83 20.39 12.89 9.28
C ARG A 83 21.45 11.80 9.25
N ALA A 84 21.06 10.53 9.17
CA ALA A 84 21.96 9.38 9.14
C ALA A 84 22.27 8.90 7.71
N ILE A 85 21.42 9.29 6.74
CA ILE A 85 21.59 8.91 5.34
C ILE A 85 22.73 9.72 4.72
N THR A 86 23.69 9.02 4.14
CA THR A 86 24.82 9.62 3.42
C THR A 86 24.67 9.55 1.91
N ARG A 87 23.92 8.57 1.41
CA ARG A 87 23.70 8.27 0.00
C ARG A 87 22.32 7.66 -0.21
N ILE A 88 21.70 8.00 -1.35
CA ILE A 88 20.42 7.45 -1.79
C ILE A 88 20.59 6.82 -3.15
N LEU A 89 20.18 5.57 -3.26
CA LEU A 89 20.09 4.86 -4.52
C LEU A 89 18.63 4.91 -4.98
N HIS A 90 18.36 5.69 -6.01
CA HIS A 90 17.04 5.77 -6.62
C HIS A 90 16.97 4.79 -7.80
N LEU A 91 16.08 3.83 -7.72
CA LEU A 91 15.82 2.85 -8.78
C LEU A 91 14.64 3.32 -9.64
N ASP A 92 14.86 3.55 -10.93
CA ASP A 92 13.81 3.91 -11.91
C ASP A 92 13.97 3.07 -13.20
N GLU A 93 12.91 2.36 -13.60
CA GLU A 93 12.84 1.48 -14.80
C GLU A 93 14.14 0.65 -15.07
N SER A 94 14.77 0.11 -14.01
CA SER A 94 16.03 -0.68 -14.01
C SER A 94 17.36 0.11 -14.06
N VAL A 95 17.31 1.44 -13.93
CA VAL A 95 18.48 2.30 -13.78
C VAL A 95 18.61 2.72 -12.32
N ILE A 96 19.82 2.59 -11.76
CA ILE A 96 20.14 3.10 -10.43
C ILE A 96 20.84 4.44 -10.58
N VAL A 97 20.26 5.48 -10.00
CA VAL A 97 20.86 6.81 -9.89
C VAL A 97 21.27 7.06 -8.44
N GLU A 98 22.56 7.29 -8.23
CA GLU A 98 23.11 7.64 -6.91
C GLU A 98 22.99 9.14 -6.66
N TYR A 99 22.37 9.51 -5.54
CA TYR A 99 22.37 10.86 -5.00
C TYR A 99 23.18 10.88 -3.71
N ARG A 100 24.12 11.83 -3.61
CA ARG A 100 24.91 12.05 -2.38
C ARG A 100 24.19 13.04 -1.48
N GLY A 101 24.19 12.76 -0.19
CA GLY A 101 23.55 13.62 0.83
C GLY A 101 22.34 12.97 1.47
N THR A 102 21.58 13.81 2.19
CA THR A 102 20.41 13.38 2.96
C THR A 102 19.17 13.20 2.07
N TYR A 103 18.10 12.63 2.62
CA TYR A 103 16.83 12.44 1.94
C TYR A 103 16.14 13.75 1.54
N SER A 104 16.20 14.79 2.37
CA SER A 104 15.73 16.14 2.02
C SER A 104 16.49 16.72 0.82
N GLN A 105 17.82 16.56 0.79
CA GLN A 105 18.65 17.03 -0.33
C GLN A 105 18.36 16.27 -1.62
N TYR A 106 18.13 14.95 -1.52
CA TYR A 106 17.67 14.12 -2.62
C TYR A 106 16.33 14.62 -3.19
N LYS A 107 15.31 14.88 -2.36
CA LYS A 107 13.99 15.36 -2.85
C LYS A 107 14.13 16.65 -3.66
N GLU A 108 14.94 17.60 -3.18
CA GLU A 108 15.16 18.86 -3.89
C GLU A 108 15.91 18.64 -5.22
N SER A 109 16.94 17.78 -5.20
CA SER A 109 17.74 17.44 -6.38
C SER A 109 16.89 16.74 -7.44
N ARG A 110 16.09 15.76 -7.03
CA ARG A 110 15.11 15.06 -7.90
C ARG A 110 14.15 16.04 -8.55
N LYS A 111 13.55 16.95 -7.78
CA LYS A 111 12.61 17.95 -8.31
C LYS A 111 13.27 18.85 -9.37
N LYS A 112 14.53 19.24 -9.17
CA LYS A 112 15.32 20.01 -10.15
C LYS A 112 15.62 19.18 -11.40
N ASP A 113 16.01 17.92 -11.24
CA ASP A 113 16.29 17.02 -12.35
C ASP A 113 15.04 16.68 -13.16
N GLU A 114 13.91 16.37 -12.52
CA GLU A 114 12.63 16.16 -13.18
C GLU A 114 12.18 17.40 -13.95
N ALA A 115 12.27 18.59 -13.34
CA ALA A 115 11.95 19.84 -14.02
C ALA A 115 12.87 20.12 -15.23
N ARG A 116 14.15 19.78 -15.11
CA ARG A 116 15.14 19.92 -16.20
C ARG A 116 14.84 18.95 -17.34
N LEU A 117 14.67 17.67 -17.04
CA LEU A 117 14.37 16.62 -18.00
C LEU A 117 13.00 16.86 -18.66
N GLY A 118 12.00 17.27 -17.89
CA GLY A 118 10.68 17.66 -18.39
C GLY A 118 10.76 18.79 -19.42
N LYS A 119 11.52 19.87 -19.14
CA LYS A 119 11.75 20.97 -20.10
C LYS A 119 12.44 20.49 -21.39
N ILE A 120 13.43 19.60 -21.28
CA ILE A 120 14.13 19.05 -22.44
C ILE A 120 13.18 18.20 -23.28
N ALA A 121 12.40 17.32 -22.64
CA ALA A 121 11.43 16.47 -23.30
C ALA A 121 10.31 17.26 -23.98
N THR A 122 9.78 18.31 -23.35
CA THR A 122 8.78 19.20 -23.97
C THR A 122 9.35 19.91 -25.20
N ARG A 123 10.59 20.42 -25.11
CA ARG A 123 11.26 21.06 -26.25
C ARG A 123 11.47 20.07 -27.41
N GLN A 124 12.00 18.89 -27.13
CA GLN A 124 12.18 17.83 -28.14
C GLN A 124 10.84 17.43 -28.77
N ALA A 125 9.78 17.23 -27.97
CA ALA A 125 8.45 16.88 -28.47
C ALA A 125 7.85 17.99 -29.36
N SER A 126 8.02 19.26 -28.98
CA SER A 126 7.54 20.39 -29.77
C SER A 126 8.27 20.53 -31.11
N GLU A 127 9.58 20.27 -31.12
CA GLU A 127 10.40 20.30 -32.33
C GLU A 127 10.09 19.12 -33.25
N ILE A 128 9.91 17.91 -32.70
CA ILE A 128 9.44 16.73 -33.43
C ILE A 128 8.09 17.03 -34.08
N LYS A 129 7.14 17.61 -33.34
CA LYS A 129 5.82 17.98 -33.88
C LYS A 129 5.95 18.98 -35.01
N ARG A 130 6.73 20.05 -34.83
CA ARG A 130 6.96 21.08 -35.85
C ARG A 130 7.56 20.50 -37.13
N LEU A 131 8.61 19.68 -37.01
CA LEU A 131 9.29 19.06 -38.15
C LEU A 131 8.39 18.05 -38.87
N SER A 132 7.58 17.28 -38.12
CA SER A 132 6.58 16.37 -38.70
C SER A 132 5.52 17.14 -39.49
N THR A 133 4.93 18.19 -38.92
CA THR A 133 3.92 19.02 -39.63
C THR A 133 4.52 19.69 -40.87
N LEU A 134 5.77 20.12 -40.81
CA LEU A 134 6.47 20.69 -41.97
C LEU A 134 6.69 19.62 -43.05
N ALA A 135 7.14 18.42 -42.67
CA ALA A 135 7.32 17.30 -43.60
C ALA A 135 5.99 16.93 -44.27
N ASP A 136 4.89 16.87 -43.51
CA ASP A 136 3.54 16.60 -44.00
C ASP A 136 3.08 17.66 -45.00
N SER A 137 3.28 18.95 -44.71
CA SER A 137 2.89 20.05 -45.62
C SER A 137 3.68 20.07 -46.94
N MET A 138 4.86 19.43 -46.98
CA MET A 138 5.71 19.33 -48.16
C MET A 138 5.45 18.06 -48.98
N ARG A 139 4.62 17.13 -48.48
CA ARG A 139 4.20 15.93 -49.23
C ARG A 139 3.28 16.33 -50.39
N GLY A 140 3.40 15.63 -51.51
CA GLY A 140 2.49 15.79 -52.66
C GLY A 140 2.64 17.05 -53.52
N GLN A 141 3.61 17.93 -53.24
CA GLN A 141 3.85 19.14 -54.05
C GLN A 141 4.83 18.89 -55.21
N THR A 142 6.08 19.35 -55.09
CA THR A 142 7.10 19.22 -56.15
C THR A 142 8.07 18.08 -55.81
N GLN A 143 8.67 17.43 -56.82
CA GLN A 143 9.70 16.37 -56.62
C GLN A 143 10.82 16.80 -55.64
N ARG A 144 11.25 18.07 -55.71
CA ARG A 144 12.27 18.64 -54.81
C ARG A 144 11.79 18.72 -53.36
N ARG A 145 10.51 19.09 -53.13
CA ARG A 145 9.90 19.15 -51.78
C ARG A 145 9.62 17.77 -51.20
N ALA A 146 9.26 16.79 -52.03
CA ALA A 146 9.11 15.40 -51.61
C ALA A 146 10.44 14.78 -51.11
N ARG A 147 11.58 15.12 -51.74
CA ARG A 147 12.91 14.73 -51.24
C ARG A 147 13.23 15.38 -49.90
N THR A 148 12.89 16.65 -49.72
CA THR A 148 13.06 17.36 -48.44
C THR A 148 12.20 16.76 -47.33
N ALA A 149 10.95 16.39 -47.61
CA ALA A 149 10.08 15.71 -46.63
C ALA A 149 10.68 14.38 -46.13
N LYS A 150 11.25 13.55 -47.02
CA LYS A 150 11.94 12.30 -46.63
C LYS A 150 13.14 12.54 -45.71
N MET A 151 13.92 13.60 -45.93
CA MET A 151 15.05 13.95 -45.06
C MET A 151 14.58 14.46 -43.68
N LEU A 152 13.44 15.15 -43.62
CA LEU A 152 12.85 15.59 -42.37
C LEU A 152 12.28 14.41 -41.58
N ASP A 153 11.62 13.46 -42.25
CA ASP A 153 11.10 12.23 -41.63
C ASP A 153 12.23 11.38 -41.03
N SER A 154 13.36 11.21 -41.73
CA SER A 154 14.50 10.48 -41.19
C SER A 154 15.13 11.19 -39.98
N ARG A 155 15.18 12.53 -40.01
CA ARG A 155 15.61 13.34 -38.86
C ARG A 155 14.65 13.23 -37.68
N VAL A 156 13.34 13.25 -37.92
CA VAL A 156 12.30 13.05 -36.90
C VAL A 156 12.41 11.65 -36.29
N ASN A 157 12.64 10.61 -37.10
CA ASN A 157 12.81 9.25 -36.59
C ASN A 157 14.06 9.10 -35.72
N ARG A 158 15.18 9.75 -36.06
CA ARG A 158 16.38 9.81 -35.19
C ARG A 158 16.11 10.61 -33.92
N MET A 159 15.42 11.75 -33.99
CA MET A 159 15.03 12.50 -32.78
C MET A 159 14.07 11.71 -31.88
N ARG A 160 13.23 10.85 -32.45
CA ARG A 160 12.35 9.93 -31.70
C ARG A 160 13.15 8.79 -31.05
N SER A 161 14.21 8.28 -31.68
CA SER A 161 15.08 7.27 -31.06
C SER A 161 15.94 7.83 -29.94
N ASP A 162 16.42 9.07 -30.08
CA ASP A 162 17.24 9.78 -29.09
C ASP A 162 16.37 10.57 -28.09
N GLN A 163 15.05 10.33 -28.10
CA GLN A 163 14.13 11.04 -27.24
C GLN A 163 14.43 10.67 -25.80
N ILE A 164 14.85 11.67 -25.03
CA ILE A 164 14.95 11.50 -23.58
C ILE A 164 13.52 11.31 -23.11
N SER A 165 13.22 10.13 -22.57
CA SER A 165 11.95 9.89 -21.91
C SER A 165 11.81 11.00 -20.87
N ALA A 166 10.74 11.81 -20.97
CA ALA A 166 10.37 12.63 -19.83
C ALA A 166 10.31 11.70 -18.61
N PRO A 167 10.72 12.14 -17.41
CA PRO A 167 10.34 11.40 -16.22
C PRO A 167 8.84 11.21 -16.35
N ARG A 168 8.40 9.97 -16.53
CA ARG A 168 6.96 9.72 -16.63
C ARG A 168 6.45 10.21 -15.30
N SER A 169 5.50 11.16 -15.31
CA SER A 169 4.75 11.43 -14.09
C SER A 169 4.33 10.07 -13.59
N GLU A 170 4.69 9.75 -12.35
CA GLU A 170 4.34 8.49 -11.69
C GLU A 170 2.91 8.14 -12.13
N ARG A 171 2.75 7.03 -12.85
CA ARG A 171 1.49 6.74 -13.57
C ARG A 171 0.36 6.81 -12.54
N SER A 172 -0.44 7.86 -12.59
CA SER A 172 -1.57 8.01 -11.68
C SER A 172 -2.55 6.89 -12.00
N ILE A 173 -2.65 5.91 -11.11
CA ILE A 173 -3.63 4.84 -11.24
C ILE A 173 -5.00 5.48 -11.07
N ALA A 174 -5.91 5.28 -12.03
CA ALA A 174 -7.28 5.75 -11.91
C ALA A 174 -8.14 4.61 -11.35
N VAL A 175 -8.07 4.38 -10.04
CA VAL A 175 -8.86 3.35 -9.36
C VAL A 175 -10.30 3.84 -9.22
N ARG A 176 -11.28 3.00 -9.58
CA ARG A 176 -12.70 3.25 -9.35
C ARG A 176 -13.36 2.01 -8.77
N PHE A 177 -13.90 2.13 -7.56
CA PHE A 177 -14.72 1.08 -6.98
C PHE A 177 -16.12 1.08 -7.64
N PRO A 178 -16.66 -0.09 -8.01
CA PRO A 178 -18.01 -0.21 -8.54
C PRO A 178 -19.04 0.12 -7.44
N GLU A 179 -20.23 0.52 -7.85
CA GLU A 179 -21.32 0.73 -6.90
C GLU A 179 -21.67 -0.58 -6.18
N PRO A 180 -21.74 -0.56 -4.84
CA PRO A 180 -22.05 -1.74 -4.06
C PRO A 180 -23.51 -2.17 -4.24
N PRO A 181 -23.82 -3.47 -4.17
CA PRO A 181 -25.20 -3.92 -4.12
C PRO A 181 -25.92 -3.40 -2.87
N HIS A 182 -27.23 -3.20 -2.99
CA HIS A 182 -28.05 -2.67 -1.90
C HIS A 182 -28.06 -3.60 -0.68
N CYS A 183 -27.90 -3.02 0.52
CA CYS A 183 -28.13 -3.70 1.80
C CYS A 183 -29.10 -2.91 2.70
N GLY A 184 -29.55 -3.57 3.77
CA GLY A 184 -30.37 -2.96 4.81
C GLY A 184 -29.72 -1.74 5.48
N LYS A 185 -30.47 -0.99 6.29
CA LYS A 185 -29.97 0.23 6.95
C LYS A 185 -28.80 -0.05 7.90
N VAL A 186 -28.87 -1.17 8.61
CA VAL A 186 -27.80 -1.68 9.47
C VAL A 186 -27.15 -2.84 8.72
N ALA A 187 -25.84 -2.72 8.46
CA ALA A 187 -25.05 -3.73 7.78
C ALA A 187 -24.52 -4.77 8.77
N LEU A 188 -24.12 -4.35 9.97
CA LEU A 188 -23.53 -5.23 10.97
C LEU A 188 -23.91 -4.78 12.38
N THR A 189 -24.13 -5.75 13.26
CA THR A 189 -24.25 -5.52 14.71
C THR A 189 -23.36 -6.54 15.40
N VAL A 190 -22.50 -6.06 16.28
CA VAL A 190 -21.56 -6.83 17.09
C VAL A 190 -21.97 -6.64 18.56
N GLU A 191 -22.26 -7.74 19.24
CA GLU A 191 -22.77 -7.76 20.62
C GLU A 191 -21.75 -8.47 21.53
N SER A 192 -21.17 -7.75 22.50
CA SER A 192 -20.26 -8.26 23.55
C SER A 192 -19.16 -9.22 23.06
N LEU A 193 -18.49 -8.88 21.97
CA LEU A 193 -17.48 -9.75 21.36
C LEU A 193 -16.23 -9.85 22.25
N THR A 194 -15.79 -11.08 22.51
CA THR A 194 -14.59 -11.34 23.32
C THR A 194 -13.67 -12.33 22.60
N LYS A 195 -12.35 -12.09 22.66
CA LYS A 195 -11.37 -13.02 22.10
C LYS A 195 -10.08 -13.10 22.90
N GLY A 196 -9.59 -14.31 23.15
CA GLY A 196 -8.29 -14.64 23.71
C GLY A 196 -7.57 -15.77 22.95
N TYR A 197 -6.29 -15.97 23.27
CA TYR A 197 -5.45 -17.04 22.69
C TYR A 197 -4.69 -17.79 23.79
N GLY A 198 -5.40 -18.44 24.72
CA GLY A 198 -4.82 -19.28 25.78
C GLY A 198 -4.14 -18.51 26.92
N GLY A 199 -4.30 -17.18 26.97
CA GLY A 199 -3.85 -16.29 28.03
C GLY A 199 -4.91 -15.21 28.34
N PRO A 200 -4.53 -14.04 28.88
CA PRO A 200 -5.45 -12.92 29.01
C PRO A 200 -6.11 -12.61 27.65
N PRO A 201 -7.41 -12.28 27.64
CA PRO A 201 -8.11 -11.93 26.42
C PRO A 201 -7.46 -10.72 25.76
N VAL A 202 -7.42 -10.77 24.43
CA VAL A 202 -6.89 -9.70 23.58
C VAL A 202 -7.83 -8.49 23.63
N PHE A 203 -9.14 -8.74 23.67
CA PHE A 203 -10.18 -7.75 23.93
C PHE A 203 -11.41 -8.43 24.53
N GLU A 204 -12.18 -7.69 25.31
CA GLU A 204 -13.40 -8.13 25.99
C GLU A 204 -14.54 -7.15 25.71
N ASP A 205 -15.76 -7.67 25.65
CA ASP A 205 -17.01 -6.90 25.59
C ASP A 205 -17.06 -5.78 24.52
N VAL A 206 -16.53 -6.06 23.33
CA VAL A 206 -16.58 -5.11 22.21
C VAL A 206 -17.98 -5.11 21.60
N GLU A 207 -18.66 -3.96 21.63
CA GLU A 207 -20.02 -3.77 21.09
C GLU A 207 -20.08 -2.57 20.15
N PHE A 208 -20.59 -2.77 18.94
CA PHE A 208 -20.84 -1.69 17.99
C PHE A 208 -21.78 -2.12 16.86
N ASP A 209 -22.31 -1.13 16.16
CA ASP A 209 -23.07 -1.30 14.93
C ASP A 209 -22.37 -0.59 13.75
N LEU A 210 -22.62 -1.10 12.55
CA LEU A 210 -22.20 -0.47 11.30
C LEU A 210 -23.41 -0.27 10.40
N GLY A 211 -23.75 0.97 10.14
CA GLY A 211 -24.76 1.40 9.20
C GLY A 211 -24.31 1.30 7.74
N ARG A 212 -25.29 1.32 6.83
CA ARG A 212 -25.00 1.34 5.39
C ARG A 212 -24.32 2.65 4.99
N GLY A 213 -23.18 2.54 4.31
CA GLY A 213 -22.39 3.68 3.85
C GLY A 213 -21.56 4.33 4.95
N GLU A 214 -21.54 3.75 6.15
CA GLU A 214 -20.76 4.23 7.28
C GLU A 214 -19.32 3.72 7.21
N ARG A 215 -18.39 4.56 7.63
CA ARG A 215 -16.96 4.28 7.68
C ARG A 215 -16.51 4.27 9.14
N LEU A 216 -16.18 3.09 9.64
CA LEU A 216 -15.67 2.88 10.98
C LEU A 216 -14.15 2.69 10.91
N PHE A 217 -13.40 3.53 11.62
CA PHE A 217 -11.97 3.38 11.78
C PHE A 217 -11.65 2.63 13.07
N ILE A 218 -10.78 1.63 13.04
CA ILE A 218 -10.32 0.94 14.25
C ILE A 218 -8.96 1.51 14.64
N MET A 219 -8.90 2.10 15.83
CA MET A 219 -7.69 2.62 16.44
C MET A 219 -7.24 1.72 17.59
N GLY A 220 -5.93 1.64 17.82
CA GLY A 220 -5.36 0.91 18.94
C GLY A 220 -3.92 0.52 18.65
N LEU A 221 -3.14 0.23 19.69
CA LEU A 221 -1.75 -0.17 19.55
C LEU A 221 -1.60 -1.51 18.80
N ASN A 222 -0.40 -1.82 18.36
CA ASN A 222 -0.09 -3.15 17.86
C ASN A 222 -0.29 -4.21 18.97
N GLY A 223 -0.98 -5.29 18.63
CA GLY A 223 -1.37 -6.32 19.61
C GLY A 223 -2.71 -6.06 20.31
N ALA A 224 -3.37 -4.91 20.10
CA ALA A 224 -4.70 -4.61 20.67
C ALA A 224 -5.86 -5.42 20.07
N GLY A 225 -5.58 -6.37 19.16
CA GLY A 225 -6.59 -7.25 18.58
C GLY A 225 -7.34 -6.72 17.35
N LYS A 226 -6.86 -5.64 16.71
CA LYS A 226 -7.46 -5.06 15.48
C LYS A 226 -7.67 -6.10 14.36
N THR A 227 -6.60 -6.80 13.99
CA THR A 227 -6.64 -7.89 13.00
C THR A 227 -7.50 -9.07 13.47
N SER A 228 -7.43 -9.42 14.75
CA SER A 228 -8.27 -10.49 15.32
C SER A 228 -9.76 -10.14 15.20
N LEU A 229 -10.15 -8.90 15.49
CA LEU A 229 -11.51 -8.41 15.31
C LEU A 229 -11.92 -8.53 13.84
N LEU A 230 -11.15 -7.97 12.90
CA LEU A 230 -11.48 -8.05 11.47
C LEU A 230 -11.61 -9.50 10.96
N ARG A 231 -10.74 -10.42 11.39
CA ARG A 231 -10.83 -11.85 11.04
C ARG A 231 -12.09 -12.50 11.57
N ILE A 232 -12.53 -12.12 12.77
CA ILE A 232 -13.78 -12.61 13.34
C ILE A 232 -14.97 -12.07 12.55
N LEU A 233 -14.98 -10.78 12.21
CA LEU A 233 -16.04 -10.17 11.38
C LEU A 233 -16.09 -10.80 9.98
N ALA A 234 -14.93 -11.17 9.43
CA ALA A 234 -14.81 -11.87 8.14
C ALA A 234 -15.19 -13.37 8.21
N GLY A 235 -15.48 -13.91 9.41
CA GLY A 235 -15.80 -15.32 9.61
C GLY A 235 -14.61 -16.27 9.48
N GLN A 236 -13.38 -15.76 9.52
CA GLN A 236 -12.15 -16.56 9.46
C GLN A 236 -11.73 -17.12 10.82
N THR A 237 -12.26 -16.58 11.91
CA THR A 237 -11.95 -17.01 13.28
C THR A 237 -13.21 -16.88 14.13
N GLU A 238 -13.46 -17.84 15.02
CA GLU A 238 -14.58 -17.78 15.94
C GLU A 238 -14.25 -16.89 17.16
N PRO A 239 -15.20 -16.07 17.64
CA PRO A 239 -15.06 -15.38 18.93
C PRO A 239 -15.18 -16.39 20.08
N ASP A 240 -14.65 -16.04 21.25
CA ASP A 240 -14.81 -16.88 22.45
C ASP A 240 -16.16 -16.60 23.16
N ALA A 241 -16.67 -15.37 23.04
CA ALA A 241 -18.00 -14.97 23.47
C ALA A 241 -18.55 -13.82 22.60
N GLY A 242 -19.85 -13.57 22.72
CA GLY A 242 -20.56 -12.54 21.96
C GLY A 242 -21.20 -13.08 20.67
N ALA A 243 -21.83 -12.18 19.92
CA ALA A 243 -22.53 -12.52 18.69
C ALA A 243 -22.33 -11.47 17.60
N ILE A 244 -22.36 -11.92 16.35
CA ILE A 244 -22.32 -11.06 15.17
C ILE A 244 -23.58 -11.30 14.37
N ARG A 245 -24.31 -10.22 14.08
CA ARG A 245 -25.53 -10.26 13.26
C ARG A 245 -25.31 -9.44 12.01
N THR A 246 -25.36 -10.11 10.86
CA THR A 246 -25.28 -9.46 9.55
C THR A 246 -26.65 -8.99 9.09
N GLY A 247 -26.73 -7.77 8.57
CA GLY A 247 -27.95 -7.23 7.97
C GLY A 247 -28.39 -7.96 6.69
N VAL A 248 -29.63 -7.72 6.27
CA VAL A 248 -30.18 -8.30 5.03
C VAL A 248 -29.41 -7.79 3.81
N GLY A 249 -29.01 -8.73 2.94
CA GLY A 249 -28.32 -8.43 1.68
C GLY A 249 -26.86 -8.03 1.86
N VAL A 250 -26.28 -8.23 3.03
CA VAL A 250 -24.87 -7.92 3.31
C VAL A 250 -23.97 -8.95 2.66
N SER A 251 -22.96 -8.45 1.96
CA SER A 251 -21.85 -9.21 1.39
C SER A 251 -20.57 -8.51 1.83
N MET A 252 -19.81 -9.19 2.69
CA MET A 252 -18.54 -8.67 3.22
C MET A 252 -17.37 -9.13 2.37
N GLY A 253 -16.48 -8.19 2.07
CA GLY A 253 -15.17 -8.48 1.49
C GLY A 253 -14.09 -8.15 2.51
N TYR A 254 -13.15 -9.07 2.73
CA TYR A 254 -12.03 -8.87 3.65
C TYR A 254 -10.72 -8.76 2.88
N TYR A 255 -10.00 -7.67 3.12
CA TYR A 255 -8.62 -7.48 2.75
C TYR A 255 -7.75 -7.76 3.97
N ALA A 256 -7.04 -8.89 3.92
CA ALA A 256 -6.16 -9.34 4.97
C ALA A 256 -4.75 -8.74 4.85
N GLN A 257 -4.07 -8.60 5.98
CA GLN A 257 -2.65 -8.25 6.01
C GLN A 257 -1.80 -9.39 5.41
N GLU A 258 -0.65 -9.07 4.79
CA GLU A 258 0.34 -10.04 4.25
C GLU A 258 -0.11 -10.91 3.06
N HIS A 259 -0.98 -10.40 2.18
CA HIS A 259 -1.38 -11.05 0.91
C HIS A 259 -2.04 -12.43 1.07
N GLU A 260 -2.66 -12.70 2.22
CA GLU A 260 -3.50 -13.89 2.43
C GLU A 260 -4.63 -13.89 1.37
N GLY A 261 -4.57 -14.81 0.41
CA GLY A 261 -5.47 -14.85 -0.74
C GLY A 261 -4.77 -14.93 -2.10
N VAL A 262 -3.46 -14.70 -2.14
CA VAL A 262 -2.64 -14.89 -3.35
C VAL A 262 -1.96 -16.26 -3.32
N THR A 263 -2.58 -17.26 -3.95
CA THR A 263 -2.03 -18.62 -4.07
C THR A 263 -0.93 -18.69 -5.14
N PRO A 264 0.31 -19.10 -4.78
CA PRO A 264 1.37 -19.38 -5.74
C PRO A 264 1.01 -20.53 -6.70
N GLY A 265 1.57 -20.54 -7.90
CA GLY A 265 1.30 -21.57 -8.91
C GLY A 265 0.02 -21.34 -9.72
N HIS A 266 -0.69 -20.23 -9.45
CA HIS A 266 -1.89 -19.83 -10.18
C HIS A 266 -1.72 -18.47 -10.84
N GLU A 267 -2.28 -18.33 -12.04
CA GLU A 267 -2.27 -17.06 -12.78
C GLU A 267 -3.04 -15.97 -12.03
N VAL A 268 -2.63 -14.71 -12.20
CA VAL A 268 -3.37 -13.54 -11.69
C VAL A 268 -4.86 -13.59 -12.06
N LEU A 269 -5.19 -13.94 -13.30
CA LEU A 269 -6.58 -14.02 -13.75
C LEU A 269 -7.37 -15.17 -13.11
N TRP A 270 -6.70 -16.25 -12.68
CA TRP A 270 -7.34 -17.35 -11.95
C TRP A 270 -7.95 -16.87 -10.63
N HIS A 271 -7.21 -16.01 -9.91
CA HIS A 271 -7.68 -15.39 -8.66
C HIS A 271 -8.95 -14.57 -8.87
N MET A 272 -9.01 -13.82 -9.96
CA MET A 272 -10.16 -12.98 -10.31
C MET A 272 -11.39 -13.83 -10.67
N ARG A 273 -11.21 -14.94 -11.40
CA ARG A 273 -12.29 -15.86 -11.79
C ARG A 273 -12.94 -16.52 -10.57
N ASN A 274 -12.16 -16.78 -9.52
CA ASN A 274 -12.71 -17.32 -8.27
C ASN A 274 -13.58 -16.32 -7.50
N MET A 275 -13.37 -15.03 -7.71
CA MET A 275 -14.17 -13.97 -7.06
C MET A 275 -15.44 -13.64 -7.85
N SER A 276 -15.42 -13.83 -9.18
CA SER A 276 -16.50 -13.37 -10.05
C SER A 276 -16.60 -14.19 -11.32
N GLY A 277 -17.82 -14.58 -11.69
CA GLY A 277 -18.13 -15.22 -12.97
C GLY A 277 -18.17 -14.25 -14.17
N ALA A 278 -17.60 -13.05 -14.03
CA ALA A 278 -17.54 -12.09 -15.12
C ALA A 278 -16.58 -12.57 -16.25
N PRO A 279 -16.79 -12.14 -17.51
CA PRO A 279 -15.90 -12.49 -18.60
C PRO A 279 -14.45 -12.05 -18.34
N ASP A 280 -13.48 -12.84 -18.78
CA ASP A 280 -12.05 -12.56 -18.64
C ASP A 280 -11.66 -11.15 -19.09
N GLN A 281 -12.29 -10.62 -20.14
CA GLN A 281 -12.03 -9.26 -20.61
C GLN A 281 -12.35 -8.20 -19.54
N GLN A 282 -13.43 -8.40 -18.78
CA GLN A 282 -13.81 -7.50 -17.68
C GLN A 282 -12.90 -7.69 -16.48
N LEU A 283 -12.57 -8.94 -16.12
CA LEU A 283 -11.65 -9.24 -15.04
C LEU A 283 -10.25 -8.67 -15.30
N ARG A 284 -9.76 -8.77 -16.55
CA ARG A 284 -8.52 -8.14 -16.99
C ARG A 284 -8.58 -6.62 -16.93
N ALA A 285 -9.72 -6.01 -17.28
CA ALA A 285 -9.90 -4.57 -17.17
C ALA A 285 -9.85 -4.12 -15.69
N LEU A 286 -10.42 -4.90 -14.76
CA LEU A 286 -10.34 -4.65 -13.33
C LEU A 286 -8.89 -4.74 -12.82
N VAL A 287 -8.15 -5.79 -13.18
CA VAL A 287 -6.74 -5.95 -12.82
C VAL A 287 -5.89 -4.80 -13.40
N GLY A 288 -6.13 -4.42 -14.66
CA GLY A 288 -5.48 -3.28 -15.31
C GLY A 288 -5.77 -1.94 -14.65
N MET A 289 -6.97 -1.75 -14.09
CA MET A 289 -7.35 -0.54 -13.34
C MET A 289 -6.49 -0.35 -12.08
N PHE A 290 -5.97 -1.44 -11.49
CA PHE A 290 -5.02 -1.39 -10.37
C PHE A 290 -3.56 -1.32 -10.82
N GLY A 291 -3.30 -1.08 -12.11
CA GLY A 291 -1.94 -0.95 -12.66
C GLY A 291 -1.28 -2.27 -13.06
N LEU A 292 -1.93 -3.41 -12.83
CA LEU A 292 -1.48 -4.73 -13.28
C LEU A 292 -1.89 -4.94 -14.75
N SER A 293 -1.12 -4.38 -15.68
CA SER A 293 -1.45 -4.35 -17.11
C SER A 293 -0.62 -5.33 -17.94
N GLY A 294 -1.10 -5.61 -19.15
CA GLY A 294 -0.36 -6.43 -20.13
C GLY A 294 -0.38 -7.91 -19.78
N ASP A 295 0.79 -8.54 -19.84
CA ASP A 295 0.97 -9.99 -19.66
C ASP A 295 0.97 -10.42 -18.19
N ILE A 296 1.04 -9.46 -17.26
CA ILE A 296 0.96 -9.71 -15.79
C ILE A 296 -0.31 -10.51 -15.44
N ALA A 297 -1.42 -10.30 -16.17
CA ALA A 297 -2.66 -11.04 -15.94
C ALA A 297 -2.53 -12.56 -16.11
N PHE A 298 -1.53 -13.03 -16.86
CA PHE A 298 -1.24 -14.44 -17.14
C PHE A 298 0.00 -14.94 -16.37
N GLN A 299 0.65 -14.08 -15.60
CA GLN A 299 1.81 -14.45 -14.80
C GLN A 299 1.37 -15.19 -13.53
N ASP A 300 2.23 -16.06 -13.02
CA ASP A 300 2.05 -16.70 -11.72
C ASP A 300 2.04 -15.65 -10.61
N ALA A 301 0.96 -15.62 -9.82
CA ALA A 301 0.75 -14.67 -8.76
C ALA A 301 1.81 -14.77 -7.63
N GLY A 302 2.47 -15.92 -7.49
CA GLY A 302 3.57 -16.12 -6.55
C GLY A 302 4.82 -15.28 -6.88
N THR A 303 5.02 -14.97 -8.16
CA THR A 303 6.18 -14.21 -8.67
C THR A 303 6.00 -12.70 -8.64
N LEU A 304 4.81 -12.23 -8.27
CA LEU A 304 4.52 -10.80 -8.11
C LEU A 304 5.31 -10.21 -6.94
N SER A 305 5.70 -8.95 -7.08
CA SER A 305 6.21 -8.14 -5.96
C SER A 305 5.15 -7.93 -4.89
N GLY A 306 5.55 -7.53 -3.67
CA GLY A 306 4.61 -7.26 -2.58
C GLY A 306 3.54 -6.23 -2.96
N GLY A 307 3.93 -5.12 -3.61
CA GLY A 307 2.96 -4.11 -4.05
C GLY A 307 2.02 -4.59 -5.17
N GLU A 308 2.49 -5.47 -6.07
CA GLU A 308 1.62 -6.09 -7.07
C GLU A 308 0.64 -7.08 -6.45
N LYS A 309 1.06 -7.83 -5.42
CA LYS A 309 0.16 -8.71 -4.65
C LYS A 309 -0.91 -7.90 -3.90
N THR A 310 -0.55 -6.75 -3.31
CA THR A 310 -1.51 -5.82 -2.70
C THR A 310 -2.53 -5.35 -3.74
N LYS A 311 -2.07 -4.92 -4.92
CA LYS A 311 -2.93 -4.49 -6.03
C LYS A 311 -3.87 -5.60 -6.52
N LEU A 312 -3.39 -6.83 -6.56
CA LEU A 312 -4.20 -8.00 -6.92
C LEU A 312 -5.29 -8.28 -5.86
N ALA A 313 -4.93 -8.27 -4.58
CA ALA A 313 -5.89 -8.49 -3.50
C ALA A 313 -7.00 -7.42 -3.48
N LEU A 314 -6.66 -6.16 -3.74
CA LEU A 314 -7.65 -5.09 -3.90
C LEU A 314 -8.53 -5.30 -5.15
N ALA A 315 -7.95 -5.79 -6.26
CA ALA A 315 -8.73 -6.14 -7.45
C ALA A 315 -9.71 -7.30 -7.19
N GLN A 316 -9.31 -8.32 -6.43
CA GLN A 316 -10.16 -9.43 -5.99
C GLN A 316 -11.34 -8.93 -5.17
N LEU A 317 -11.08 -8.03 -4.21
CA LEU A 317 -12.10 -7.39 -3.37
C LEU A 317 -13.15 -6.64 -4.21
N VAL A 318 -12.69 -5.90 -5.22
CA VAL A 318 -13.57 -5.21 -6.17
C VAL A 318 -14.40 -6.18 -7.01
N ALA A 319 -13.79 -7.29 -7.46
CA ALA A 319 -14.46 -8.28 -8.29
C ALA A 319 -15.59 -9.02 -7.56
N GLY A 320 -15.47 -9.21 -6.25
CA GLY A 320 -16.47 -9.87 -5.40
C GLY A 320 -17.79 -9.11 -5.21
N LYS A 321 -17.88 -7.84 -5.67
CA LYS A 321 -19.08 -6.99 -5.56
C LYS A 321 -19.65 -6.93 -4.14
N HIS A 322 -18.77 -6.75 -3.16
CA HIS A 322 -19.16 -6.60 -1.76
C HIS A 322 -19.80 -5.23 -1.49
N ASN A 323 -20.59 -5.14 -0.42
CA ASN A 323 -21.18 -3.88 0.07
C ASN A 323 -20.71 -3.47 1.47
N VAL A 324 -19.92 -4.33 2.11
CA VAL A 324 -19.16 -4.03 3.31
C VAL A 324 -17.70 -4.42 3.06
N LEU A 325 -16.75 -3.51 3.28
CA LEU A 325 -15.32 -3.80 3.18
C LEU A 325 -14.68 -3.83 4.56
N LEU A 326 -13.89 -4.86 4.83
CA LEU A 326 -13.06 -4.99 6.00
C LEU A 326 -11.61 -4.84 5.51
N LEU A 327 -10.94 -3.75 5.86
CA LEU A 327 -9.61 -3.41 5.34
C LEU A 327 -8.58 -3.42 6.46
N ASP A 328 -7.70 -4.42 6.46
CA ASP A 328 -6.62 -4.55 7.43
C ASP A 328 -5.30 -4.05 6.83
N GLU A 329 -4.86 -2.86 7.25
CA GLU A 329 -3.64 -2.20 6.76
C GLU A 329 -3.51 -2.17 5.22
N PRO A 330 -4.50 -1.60 4.50
CA PRO A 330 -4.52 -1.60 3.03
C PRO A 330 -3.42 -0.76 2.39
N THR A 331 -2.74 0.07 3.19
CA THR A 331 -1.67 0.97 2.77
C THR A 331 -0.30 0.30 2.65
N ASN A 332 -0.13 -0.89 3.24
CA ASN A 332 1.15 -1.58 3.22
C ASN A 332 1.57 -2.03 1.82
N ASN A 333 2.86 -1.87 1.52
CA ASN A 333 3.51 -2.24 0.26
C ASN A 333 2.99 -1.47 -0.99
N LEU A 334 2.23 -0.39 -0.83
CA LEU A 334 1.79 0.46 -1.94
C LEU A 334 2.74 1.63 -2.18
N ASP A 335 3.01 1.91 -3.45
CA ASP A 335 3.68 3.16 -3.83
C ASP A 335 2.79 4.38 -3.53
N PRO A 336 3.35 5.55 -3.18
CA PRO A 336 2.58 6.73 -2.78
C PRO A 336 1.50 7.17 -3.79
N PRO A 337 1.73 7.12 -5.12
CA PRO A 337 0.71 7.40 -6.13
C PRO A 337 -0.48 6.43 -6.07
N SER A 338 -0.19 5.13 -5.93
CA SER A 338 -1.22 4.09 -5.80
C SER A 338 -2.01 4.26 -4.52
N LEU A 339 -1.34 4.54 -3.41
CA LEU A 339 -1.98 4.81 -2.12
C LEU A 339 -2.95 5.99 -2.22
N THR A 340 -2.50 7.11 -2.79
CA THR A 340 -3.33 8.31 -2.98
C THR A 340 -4.56 7.99 -3.83
N ALA A 341 -4.37 7.27 -4.94
CA ALA A 341 -5.45 6.88 -5.83
C ALA A 341 -6.49 5.96 -5.16
N ILE A 342 -6.02 5.02 -4.33
CA ILE A 342 -6.89 4.08 -3.61
C ILE A 342 -7.65 4.81 -2.49
N ALA A 343 -6.97 5.68 -1.74
CA ALA A 343 -7.59 6.51 -0.70
C ALA A 343 -8.72 7.37 -1.28
N ASP A 344 -8.45 8.06 -2.39
CA ASP A 344 -9.43 8.87 -3.12
C ASP A 344 -10.62 8.06 -3.65
N ALA A 345 -10.37 6.83 -4.08
CA ALA A 345 -11.40 5.96 -4.61
C ALA A 345 -12.29 5.39 -3.49
N LEU A 346 -11.69 5.00 -2.35
CA LEU A 346 -12.40 4.51 -1.18
C LEU A 346 -13.22 5.61 -0.50
N SER A 347 -12.70 6.84 -0.39
CA SER A 347 -13.41 7.96 0.25
C SER A 347 -14.71 8.34 -0.48
N ARG A 348 -14.83 8.00 -1.77
CA ARG A 348 -16.02 8.24 -2.60
C ARG A 348 -16.92 7.02 -2.73
N TRP A 349 -16.49 5.86 -2.24
CA TRP A 349 -17.24 4.62 -2.40
C TRP A 349 -18.40 4.59 -1.39
N PRO A 350 -19.65 4.38 -1.83
CA PRO A 350 -20.83 4.57 -0.98
C PRO A 350 -21.20 3.35 -0.11
N GLY A 351 -20.34 2.32 -0.09
CA GLY A 351 -20.55 1.13 0.75
C GLY A 351 -20.06 1.35 2.17
N ALA A 352 -20.41 0.43 3.07
CA ALA A 352 -19.92 0.50 4.43
C ALA A 352 -18.49 -0.06 4.52
N MET A 353 -17.68 0.43 5.44
CA MET A 353 -16.33 -0.12 5.63
C MET A 353 -15.85 -0.05 7.07
N ILE A 354 -15.01 -1.01 7.44
CA ILE A 354 -14.24 -1.03 8.68
C ILE A 354 -12.78 -1.05 8.28
N VAL A 355 -11.98 -0.10 8.77
CA VAL A 355 -10.62 0.12 8.29
C VAL A 355 -9.64 0.22 9.44
N VAL A 356 -8.51 -0.46 9.31
CA VAL A 356 -7.32 -0.37 10.16
C VAL A 356 -6.19 0.18 9.30
N SER A 357 -5.53 1.26 9.72
CA SER A 357 -4.35 1.80 9.03
C SER A 357 -3.53 2.67 9.98
N HIS A 358 -2.20 2.58 9.84
CA HIS A 358 -1.25 3.49 10.49
C HIS A 358 -0.86 4.70 9.62
N ASP A 359 -1.44 4.86 8.42
CA ASP A 359 -1.11 5.96 7.51
C ASP A 359 -2.05 7.16 7.73
N VAL A 360 -1.48 8.24 8.26
CA VAL A 360 -2.22 9.46 8.62
C VAL A 360 -2.87 10.13 7.42
N GLU A 361 -2.19 10.20 6.27
CA GLU A 361 -2.73 10.87 5.08
C GLU A 361 -3.84 10.04 4.43
N PHE A 362 -3.72 8.71 4.46
CA PHE A 362 -4.78 7.79 4.05
C PHE A 362 -6.03 7.97 4.91
N VAL A 363 -5.91 7.92 6.24
CA VAL A 363 -7.05 8.05 7.16
C VAL A 363 -7.70 9.43 7.04
N LYS A 364 -6.89 10.49 6.92
CA LYS A 364 -7.36 11.86 6.69
C LYS A 364 -8.14 12.00 5.39
N THR A 365 -7.68 11.37 4.31
CA THR A 365 -8.37 11.37 3.01
C THR A 365 -9.66 10.54 3.08
N LEU A 366 -9.65 9.44 3.81
CA LEU A 366 -10.81 8.57 3.99
C LEU A 366 -11.95 9.27 4.75
N ALA A 367 -11.60 10.11 5.72
CA ALA A 367 -12.52 10.87 6.57
C ALA A 367 -13.62 9.96 7.16
N PRO A 368 -13.26 9.02 8.07
CA PRO A 368 -14.21 8.10 8.66
C PRO A 368 -15.28 8.84 9.49
N ASP A 369 -16.38 8.16 9.76
CA ASP A 369 -17.53 8.73 10.48
C ASP A 369 -17.41 8.49 12.01
N ARG A 370 -16.85 7.33 12.40
CA ARG A 370 -16.63 6.92 13.79
C ARG A 370 -15.27 6.25 13.96
N VAL A 371 -14.83 6.18 15.21
CA VAL A 371 -13.64 5.45 15.63
C VAL A 371 -13.99 4.45 16.73
N LEU A 372 -13.50 3.21 16.59
CA LEU A 372 -13.53 2.18 17.62
C LEU A 372 -12.11 2.08 18.23
N ASN A 373 -11.97 2.40 19.51
CA ASN A 373 -10.71 2.27 20.22
C ASN A 373 -10.56 0.85 20.80
N MET A 374 -9.43 0.23 20.51
CA MET A 374 -9.07 -1.12 20.95
C MET A 374 -7.85 -1.04 21.88
N PRO A 375 -7.78 -1.88 22.93
CA PRO A 375 -8.66 -3.03 23.20
C PRO A 375 -9.94 -2.70 23.99
N GLU A 376 -10.16 -1.44 24.38
CA GLU A 376 -11.23 -1.05 25.31
C GLU A 376 -12.65 -1.19 24.72
N GLY A 377 -12.78 -1.29 23.40
CA GLY A 377 -14.07 -1.43 22.72
C GLY A 377 -14.90 -0.15 22.73
N THR A 378 -14.31 1.02 23.03
CA THR A 378 -15.05 2.28 23.12
C THR A 378 -15.25 2.90 21.75
N LEU A 379 -16.44 3.45 21.53
CA LEU A 379 -16.88 3.93 20.23
C LEU A 379 -17.19 5.42 20.29
N ASP A 380 -16.47 6.19 19.48
CA ASP A 380 -16.57 7.64 19.43
C ASP A 380 -16.81 8.15 18.00
N TYR A 381 -17.18 9.43 17.88
CA TYR A 381 -17.22 10.11 16.59
C TYR A 381 -15.82 10.50 16.15
N TRP A 382 -15.57 10.39 14.85
CA TRP A 382 -14.28 10.81 14.30
C TRP A 382 -14.07 12.33 14.42
N SER A 383 -12.87 12.74 14.81
CA SER A 383 -12.37 14.12 14.72
C SER A 383 -10.96 14.11 14.15
N ASN A 384 -10.60 15.15 13.38
CA ASN A 384 -9.24 15.32 12.88
C ASN A 384 -8.19 15.52 13.99
N ASP A 385 -8.62 15.84 15.21
CA ASP A 385 -7.73 15.92 16.38
C ASP A 385 -7.14 14.55 16.75
N LEU A 386 -7.77 13.45 16.28
CA LEU A 386 -7.30 12.09 16.51
C LEU A 386 -6.21 11.66 15.52
N LEU A 387 -5.86 12.48 14.51
CA LEU A 387 -4.82 12.15 13.53
C LEU A 387 -3.44 11.96 14.17
N ASP A 388 -3.15 12.72 15.23
CA ASP A 388 -1.89 12.56 15.98
C ASP A 388 -1.84 11.20 16.69
N LEU A 389 -2.99 10.67 17.13
CA LEU A 389 -3.10 9.35 17.73
C LEU A 389 -2.99 8.23 16.68
N VAL A 390 -3.49 8.44 15.46
CA VAL A 390 -3.25 7.49 14.34
C VAL A 390 -1.77 7.29 14.08
N ALA A 391 -0.98 8.37 14.17
CA ALA A 391 0.46 8.30 14.01
C ALA A 391 1.16 7.55 15.15
N MET A 392 0.53 7.38 16.31
CA MET A 392 1.09 6.71 17.49
C MET A 392 0.60 5.26 17.66
N ALA A 393 -0.64 5.01 17.25
CA ALA A 393 -1.26 3.68 17.16
C ALA A 393 -0.47 2.80 16.21
#